data_AF-A0A1G2D058-F1
#
_entry.id   AF-A0A1G2D058-F1
#
_cell.length_a   1.000
_cell.length_b   1.000
_cell.length_c   1.000
_cell.angle_alpha   90.00
_cell.angle_beta   90.00
_cell.angle_gamma   90.00
#
_symmetry.space_group_name_H-M   'P 1'
#
loop_
_entity.id
_entity.type
_entity.pdbx_description
1 polymer ?
#
loop_
_entity_poly.entity_id
_entity_poly.type
_entity_poly.pdbx_seq_one_letter_code
_entity_poly.pdbx_strand_id
1 'polypeptide(L)'
;MAQTLGSLNASVRKVTLQFSMSHGNQVPRWVTWIKPECFAERSLRKAAAVPGEQFLIPENDASGRGVNDVSLIYVVDDLIAAGFTLVEAIAQERSSNKAGAPAYAMVRYSFYRNELAKHSSDFLQNMANIVRDLQEFLELALWRVRGFRNLYFQEDGTVMDGAYGISVNMEARNPLFVGNDMTKPQVRWQKDANGDRVGDAPLPVVPGSYVSVIDNEVSLCVEQSAEVSDAEMLDSQGRTWSQVLREEDQVREALFAQS
;
A
#
# COMPACT_ATOMS: atom_id res chain seq x y z
N MET A 1 13.66 -7.68 -12.41
CA MET A 1 14.63 -7.92 -11.30
C MET A 1 13.92 -7.56 -10.00
N ALA A 2 14.08 -8.36 -8.95
CA ALA A 2 13.47 -8.10 -7.64
C ALA A 2 14.54 -7.60 -6.67
N GLN A 3 14.31 -6.45 -6.06
CA GLN A 3 15.12 -5.96 -4.95
C GLN A 3 14.43 -6.41 -3.66
N THR A 4 15.07 -7.29 -2.88
CA THR A 4 14.60 -7.62 -1.53
C THR A 4 14.65 -6.35 -0.69
N LEU A 5 13.50 -5.97 -0.15
CA LEU A 5 13.36 -4.78 0.67
C LEU A 5 13.37 -5.13 2.15
N GLY A 6 12.76 -6.26 2.55
CA GLY A 6 12.85 -6.70 3.94
C GLY A 6 12.24 -8.08 4.19
N SER A 7 12.88 -8.86 5.06
CA SER A 7 12.41 -10.20 5.42
C SER A 7 11.27 -10.17 6.45
N LEU A 8 10.16 -10.83 6.14
CA LEU A 8 9.05 -11.20 7.02
C LEU A 8 9.36 -12.51 7.77
N ASN A 9 10.52 -12.60 8.39
CA ASN A 9 10.85 -13.73 9.27
C ASN A 9 10.09 -13.64 10.61
N ALA A 10 10.23 -14.65 11.48
CA ALA A 10 9.51 -14.76 12.75
C ALA A 10 9.69 -13.55 13.70
N SER A 11 10.72 -12.71 13.51
CA SER A 11 10.91 -11.48 14.29
C SER A 11 9.93 -10.36 13.92
N VAL A 12 9.36 -10.38 12.72
CA VAL A 12 8.37 -9.38 12.27
C VAL A 12 7.00 -9.77 12.82
N ARG A 13 6.47 -8.96 13.75
CA ARG A 13 5.17 -9.23 14.41
C ARG A 13 4.00 -8.52 13.74
N LYS A 14 4.27 -7.39 13.08
CA LYS A 14 3.28 -6.49 12.49
C LYS A 14 3.77 -5.93 11.17
N VAL A 15 2.88 -5.87 10.18
CA VAL A 15 3.04 -5.06 8.97
C VAL A 15 1.94 -4.02 8.94
N THR A 16 2.29 -2.76 8.69
CA THR A 16 1.32 -1.66 8.59
C THR A 16 1.37 -1.07 7.20
N LEU A 17 0.25 -1.07 6.50
CA LEU A 17 0.05 -0.32 5.27
C LEU A 17 -0.55 1.04 5.65
N GLN A 18 0.17 2.12 5.37
CA GLN A 18 -0.20 3.46 5.82
C GLN A 18 -0.31 4.43 4.64
N PHE A 19 -1.48 5.05 4.46
CA PHE A 19 -1.77 5.98 3.37
C PHE A 19 -1.94 7.41 3.89
N SER A 20 -1.27 8.36 3.24
CA SER A 20 -1.47 9.79 3.49
C SER A 20 -2.41 10.40 2.44
N MET A 21 -3.63 10.71 2.85
CA MET A 21 -4.70 11.20 1.97
C MET A 21 -4.93 12.70 2.19
N SER A 22 -4.83 13.49 1.13
CA SER A 22 -5.01 14.94 1.23
C SER A 22 -6.44 15.36 1.62
N HIS A 23 -7.43 14.51 1.39
CA HIS A 23 -8.83 14.79 1.68
C HIS A 23 -9.53 13.57 2.29
N GLY A 24 -10.43 13.81 3.26
CA GLY A 24 -11.16 12.75 3.96
C GLY A 24 -12.14 11.99 3.07
N ASN A 25 -12.64 12.59 1.99
CA ASN A 25 -13.54 11.92 1.03
C ASN A 25 -12.84 10.86 0.16
N GLN A 26 -11.51 10.75 0.26
CA GLN A 26 -10.73 9.71 -0.42
C GLN A 26 -10.45 8.51 0.48
N VAL A 27 -10.87 8.56 1.76
CA VAL A 27 -10.70 7.44 2.69
C VAL A 27 -11.70 6.35 2.34
N PRO A 28 -11.26 5.08 2.24
CA PRO A 28 -12.14 3.95 1.97
C PRO A 28 -13.28 3.86 3.00
N ARG A 29 -14.48 3.50 2.53
CA ARG A 29 -15.74 3.64 3.27
C ARG A 29 -15.75 2.84 4.57
N TRP A 30 -15.14 1.65 4.56
CA TRP A 30 -15.21 0.72 5.69
C TRP A 30 -14.12 0.94 6.73
N VAL A 31 -13.26 1.95 6.53
CA VAL A 31 -12.26 2.36 7.50
C VAL A 31 -12.92 3.09 8.68
N THR A 32 -12.55 2.70 9.90
CA THR A 32 -13.08 3.34 11.10
C THR A 32 -12.36 4.65 11.38
N TRP A 33 -13.10 5.76 11.43
CA TRP A 33 -12.55 7.04 11.86
C TRP A 33 -12.38 7.08 13.37
N ILE A 34 -11.15 7.34 13.81
CA ILE A 34 -10.85 7.63 15.21
C ILE A 34 -10.77 9.14 15.43
N LYS A 35 -10.78 9.56 16.70
CA LYS A 35 -10.69 10.98 17.06
C LYS A 35 -9.51 11.68 16.34
N PRO A 36 -9.69 12.92 15.85
CA PRO A 36 -8.60 13.71 15.28
C PRO A 36 -7.41 13.81 16.24
N GLU A 37 -6.20 13.82 15.70
CA GLU A 37 -4.97 13.95 16.50
C GLU A 37 -4.95 15.30 17.22
N CYS A 38 -4.93 15.28 18.55
CA CYS A 38 -4.82 16.50 19.33
C CYS A 38 -3.36 17.00 19.42
N PHE A 39 -3.16 18.25 19.86
CA PHE A 39 -1.82 18.83 19.98
C PHE A 39 -0.90 18.05 20.93
N ALA A 40 -1.44 17.54 22.04
CA ALA A 40 -0.68 16.74 23.00
C ALA A 40 -0.22 15.41 22.38
N GLU A 41 -1.13 14.71 21.69
CA GLU A 41 -0.83 13.45 20.98
C GLU A 41 0.23 13.66 19.88
N ARG A 42 0.12 14.74 19.11
CA ARG A 42 1.12 15.12 18.11
C ARG A 42 2.49 15.36 18.75
N SER A 43 2.53 16.08 19.86
CA SER A 43 3.77 16.39 20.57
C SER A 43 4.42 15.14 21.12
N LEU A 44 3.63 14.25 21.73
CA LEU A 44 4.08 12.94 22.22
C LEU A 44 4.60 12.07 21.07
N ARG A 45 3.86 11.96 19.97
CA ARG A 45 4.30 11.20 18.79
C ARG A 45 5.64 11.70 18.24
N LYS A 46 5.86 13.02 18.21
CA LYS A 46 7.13 13.60 17.78
C LYS A 46 8.26 13.33 18.77
N ALA A 47 7.99 13.42 20.07
CA ALA A 47 8.97 13.16 21.11
C ALA A 47 9.37 11.68 21.18
N ALA A 48 8.41 10.78 20.95
CA ALA A 48 8.59 9.33 20.96
C ALA A 48 9.00 8.76 19.58
N ALA A 49 9.22 9.61 18.58
CA ALA A 49 9.58 9.15 17.24
C ALA A 49 11.00 8.55 17.27
N VAL A 50 11.08 7.22 17.36
CA VAL A 50 12.32 6.49 17.09
C VAL A 50 12.39 6.27 15.58
N PRO A 51 13.44 6.77 14.90
CA PRO A 51 13.60 6.54 13.47
C PRO A 51 13.68 5.03 13.18
N GLY A 52 12.78 4.53 12.35
CA GLY A 52 12.91 3.19 11.78
C GLY A 52 14.03 3.15 10.75
N GLU A 53 14.60 1.96 10.53
CA GLU A 53 15.54 1.70 9.45
C GLU A 53 14.76 1.69 8.13
N GLN A 54 15.02 2.66 7.26
CA GLN A 54 14.41 2.69 5.94
C GLN A 54 15.07 1.62 5.06
N PHE A 55 14.27 0.72 4.51
CA PHE A 55 14.77 -0.40 3.72
C PHE A 55 14.31 -0.34 2.25
N LEU A 56 13.34 0.51 1.95
CA LEU A 56 12.89 0.79 0.59
C LEU A 56 13.45 2.14 0.15
N ILE A 57 14.60 2.09 -0.50
CA ILE A 57 15.31 3.24 -1.07
C ILE A 57 15.46 2.95 -2.57
N PRO A 58 15.01 3.85 -3.48
CA PRO A 58 15.28 3.68 -4.90
C PRO A 58 16.80 3.61 -5.11
N GLU A 59 17.29 2.65 -5.90
CA GLU A 59 18.73 2.45 -6.15
C GLU A 59 19.47 3.74 -6.60
N ASN A 60 18.73 4.71 -7.14
CA ASN A 60 19.26 5.98 -7.66
C ASN A 60 18.73 7.25 -6.96
N ASP A 61 18.08 7.15 -5.79
CA ASP A 61 17.56 8.33 -5.08
C ASP A 61 18.05 8.42 -3.62
N ALA A 62 19.25 8.98 -3.45
CA ALA A 62 19.82 9.33 -2.15
C ALA A 62 19.00 10.39 -1.38
N SER A 63 17.95 10.99 -1.98
CA SER A 63 17.09 11.95 -1.29
C SER A 63 16.10 11.32 -0.31
N GLY A 64 15.97 9.99 -0.29
CA GLY A 64 15.10 9.26 0.64
C GLY A 64 13.60 9.50 0.41
N ARG A 65 13.21 10.03 -0.77
CA ARG A 65 11.82 10.40 -1.08
C ARG A 65 10.91 9.19 -1.33
N GLY A 66 11.46 8.00 -1.57
CA GLY A 66 10.71 6.77 -1.88
C GLY A 66 10.61 6.49 -3.37
N VAL A 67 10.09 5.33 -3.73
CA VAL A 67 9.94 4.89 -5.14
C VAL A 67 8.59 5.37 -5.65
N ASN A 68 8.54 6.01 -6.83
CA ASN A 68 7.30 6.50 -7.45
C ASN A 68 6.66 5.47 -8.37
N ASP A 69 5.39 5.71 -8.73
CA ASP A 69 4.63 4.92 -9.70
C ASP A 69 4.67 3.41 -9.39
N VAL A 70 4.56 3.09 -8.09
CA VAL A 70 4.57 1.72 -7.56
C VAL A 70 3.13 1.21 -7.44
N SER A 71 2.89 0.01 -7.94
CA SER A 71 1.65 -0.73 -7.75
C SER A 71 1.73 -1.63 -6.50
N LEU A 72 0.60 -1.76 -5.82
CA LEU A 72 0.45 -2.53 -4.58
C LEU A 72 -0.60 -3.62 -4.69
N ILE A 73 -1.04 -3.93 -5.92
CA ILE A 73 -2.18 -4.82 -6.17
C ILE A 73 -2.06 -6.20 -5.50
N TYR A 74 -0.84 -6.74 -5.39
CA TYR A 74 -0.60 -8.06 -4.80
C TYR A 74 -0.39 -8.04 -3.28
N VAL A 75 -0.12 -6.88 -2.68
CA VAL A 75 0.44 -6.81 -1.32
C VAL A 75 -0.48 -7.41 -0.25
N VAL A 76 -1.80 -7.31 -0.42
CA VAL A 76 -2.77 -7.82 0.56
C VAL A 76 -2.75 -9.35 0.57
N ASP A 77 -2.86 -9.95 -0.61
CA ASP A 77 -2.89 -11.40 -0.78
C ASP A 77 -1.56 -12.02 -0.37
N ASP A 78 -0.47 -11.37 -0.75
CA ASP A 78 0.90 -11.74 -0.41
C ASP A 78 1.14 -11.75 1.10
N LEU A 79 0.60 -10.76 1.83
CA LEU A 79 0.68 -10.73 3.30
C LEU A 79 -0.15 -11.86 3.93
N ILE A 80 -1.34 -12.15 3.39
CA ILE A 80 -2.18 -13.25 3.86
C ILE A 80 -1.47 -14.60 3.64
N ALA A 81 -0.90 -14.82 2.45
CA ALA A 81 -0.13 -16.01 2.12
C ALA A 81 1.12 -16.16 3.01
N ALA A 82 1.75 -15.06 3.40
CA ALA A 82 2.87 -15.03 4.34
C ALA A 82 2.48 -15.23 5.82
N GLY A 83 1.21 -15.54 6.11
CA GLY A 83 0.74 -15.84 7.46
C GLY A 83 0.44 -14.60 8.31
N PHE A 84 0.04 -13.50 7.66
CA PHE A 84 -0.46 -12.32 8.35
C PHE A 84 -1.98 -12.16 8.15
N THR A 85 -2.64 -11.70 9.20
CA THR A 85 -4.06 -11.41 9.22
C THR A 85 -4.28 -9.91 9.44
N LEU A 86 -5.16 -9.32 8.64
CA LEU A 86 -5.64 -7.95 8.87
C LEU A 86 -6.46 -7.90 10.16
N VAL A 87 -6.10 -7.02 11.09
CA VAL A 87 -6.80 -6.90 12.40
C VAL A 87 -7.43 -5.54 12.65
N GLU A 88 -7.00 -4.52 11.91
CA GLU A 88 -7.43 -3.14 12.13
C GLU A 88 -7.34 -2.34 10.83
N ALA A 89 -8.35 -1.48 10.61
CA ALA A 89 -8.39 -0.50 9.54
C ALA A 89 -8.93 0.82 10.10
N ILE A 90 -8.06 1.79 10.31
CA ILE A 90 -8.39 3.07 10.95
C ILE A 90 -7.98 4.28 10.12
N ALA A 91 -8.74 5.36 10.24
CA ALA A 91 -8.40 6.68 9.71
C ALA A 91 -8.32 7.68 10.84
N GLN A 92 -7.30 8.53 10.80
CA GLN A 92 -7.13 9.62 11.76
C GLN A 92 -6.83 10.91 11.01
N GLU A 93 -7.61 11.96 11.25
CA GLU A 93 -7.28 13.29 10.76
C GLU A 93 -6.07 13.84 11.52
N ARG A 94 -5.10 14.36 10.77
CA ARG A 94 -3.85 14.93 11.30
C ARG A 94 -3.58 16.30 10.72
N SER A 95 -3.02 17.17 11.57
CA SER A 95 -2.56 18.49 11.14
C SER A 95 -1.29 18.37 10.29
N SER A 96 -1.23 19.14 9.20
CA SER A 96 -0.02 19.22 8.39
C SER A 96 1.15 19.85 9.16
N ASN A 97 2.37 19.44 8.82
CA ASN A 97 3.59 20.09 9.31
C ASN A 97 3.89 21.38 8.55
N LYS A 98 3.31 21.57 7.35
CA LYS A 98 3.52 22.76 6.53
C LYS A 98 2.54 23.85 6.97
N ALA A 99 3.07 25.04 7.27
CA ALA A 99 2.25 26.18 7.65
C ALA A 99 1.19 26.48 6.58
N GLY A 100 -0.07 26.63 7.01
CA GLY A 100 -1.22 26.90 6.13
C GLY A 100 -1.68 25.72 5.27
N ALA A 101 -1.05 24.55 5.35
CA ALA A 101 -1.53 23.37 4.65
C ALA A 101 -2.73 22.74 5.38
N PRO A 102 -3.73 22.23 4.64
CA PRO A 102 -4.92 21.61 5.24
C PRO A 102 -4.55 20.37 6.05
N ALA A 103 -5.45 19.97 6.94
CA ALA A 103 -5.39 18.67 7.57
C ALA A 103 -5.48 17.56 6.51
N TYR A 104 -4.90 16.41 6.82
CA TYR A 104 -4.88 15.24 5.95
C TYR A 104 -5.37 14.02 6.75
N ALA A 105 -5.91 13.03 6.06
CA ALA A 105 -6.31 11.77 6.67
C ALA A 105 -5.16 10.78 6.58
N MET A 106 -4.78 10.21 7.72
CA MET A 106 -3.84 9.11 7.82
C MET A 106 -4.61 7.80 7.95
N VAL A 107 -4.63 6.99 6.91
CA VAL A 107 -5.29 5.69 6.90
C VAL A 107 -4.25 4.61 7.21
N ARG A 108 -4.58 3.67 8.09
CA ARG A 108 -3.70 2.57 8.50
C ARG A 108 -4.46 1.25 8.48
N TYR A 109 -3.88 0.28 7.80
CA TYR A 109 -4.29 -1.12 7.86
C TYR A 109 -3.18 -1.89 8.59
N SER A 110 -3.51 -2.49 9.72
CA SER A 110 -2.58 -3.24 10.54
C SER A 110 -2.76 -4.74 10.29
N PHE A 111 -1.71 -5.39 9.84
CA PHE A 111 -1.60 -6.83 9.69
C PHE A 111 -0.70 -7.39 10.79
N TYR A 112 -1.14 -8.43 11.46
CA TYR A 112 -0.37 -9.13 12.49
C TYR A 112 -0.16 -10.58 12.07
N ARG A 113 0.92 -11.19 12.52
CA ARG A 113 1.07 -12.64 12.36
C ARG A 113 -0.15 -13.37 12.93
N ASN A 114 -0.56 -14.46 12.27
CA ASN A 114 -1.78 -15.19 12.60
C ASN A 114 -1.86 -15.58 14.08
N GLU A 115 -0.75 -16.01 14.69
CA GLU A 115 -0.68 -16.39 16.10
C GLU A 115 -0.80 -15.21 17.09
N LEU A 116 -0.68 -13.97 16.61
CA LEU A 116 -0.81 -12.74 17.39
C LEU A 116 -2.08 -11.96 17.07
N ALA A 117 -2.80 -12.35 16.01
CA ALA A 117 -3.97 -11.63 15.52
C ALA A 117 -5.12 -11.70 16.52
N LYS A 118 -5.65 -10.52 16.88
CA LYS A 118 -6.83 -10.37 17.74
C LYS A 118 -7.76 -9.37 17.09
N HIS A 119 -9.00 -9.78 16.85
CA HIS A 119 -10.03 -8.92 16.27
C HIS A 119 -11.06 -8.50 17.30
N SER A 120 -11.61 -7.31 17.15
CA SER A 120 -12.89 -6.98 17.78
C SER A 120 -14.05 -7.63 17.02
N SER A 121 -15.17 -7.88 17.70
CA SER A 121 -16.39 -8.40 17.08
C SER A 121 -16.84 -7.55 15.88
N ASP A 122 -16.79 -6.23 16.05
CA ASP A 122 -17.28 -5.27 15.07
C ASP A 122 -16.36 -5.23 13.84
N PHE A 123 -15.06 -5.43 14.04
CA PHE A 123 -14.11 -5.53 12.93
C PHE A 123 -14.34 -6.80 12.11
N LEU A 124 -14.53 -7.95 12.77
CA LEU A 124 -14.78 -9.23 12.08
C LEU A 124 -16.01 -9.17 11.18
N GLN A 125 -17.10 -8.55 11.64
CA GLN A 125 -18.33 -8.41 10.85
C GLN A 125 -18.12 -7.64 9.54
N ASN A 126 -17.15 -6.73 9.50
CA ASN A 126 -16.88 -5.87 8.34
C ASN A 126 -15.61 -6.27 7.58
N MET A 127 -14.85 -7.26 8.06
CA MET A 127 -13.51 -7.59 7.56
C MET A 127 -13.50 -7.85 6.04
N ALA A 128 -14.45 -8.63 5.52
CA ALA A 128 -14.55 -8.90 4.09
C ALA A 128 -14.78 -7.63 3.26
N ASN A 129 -15.65 -6.73 3.74
CA ASN A 129 -15.89 -5.45 3.07
C ASN A 129 -14.66 -4.54 3.12
N ILE A 130 -13.92 -4.54 4.24
CA ILE A 130 -12.69 -3.77 4.41
C ILE A 130 -11.60 -4.26 3.46
N VAL A 131 -11.43 -5.58 3.34
CA VAL A 131 -10.43 -6.18 2.44
C VAL A 131 -10.74 -5.84 0.99
N ARG A 132 -11.99 -6.02 0.55
CA ARG A 132 -12.42 -5.65 -0.81
C ARG A 132 -12.18 -4.17 -1.11
N ASP A 133 -12.60 -3.29 -0.20
CA ASP A 133 -12.45 -1.83 -0.37
C ASP A 133 -10.96 -1.42 -0.39
N LEU A 134 -10.09 -2.12 0.36
CA LEU A 134 -8.64 -1.95 0.28
C LEU A 134 -8.08 -2.43 -1.06
N GLN A 135 -8.47 -3.61 -1.55
CA GLN A 135 -8.02 -4.13 -2.84
C GLN A 135 -8.42 -3.19 -3.99
N GLU A 136 -9.69 -2.81 -4.07
CA GLU A 136 -10.19 -1.81 -5.03
C GLU A 136 -9.38 -0.51 -4.93
N PHE A 137 -9.09 -0.05 -3.72
CA PHE A 137 -8.33 1.18 -3.52
C PHE A 137 -6.88 1.09 -4.03
N LEU A 138 -6.26 -0.09 -3.94
CA LEU A 138 -4.91 -0.36 -4.42
C LEU A 138 -4.85 -0.56 -5.94
N GLU A 139 -5.91 -1.09 -6.56
CA GLU A 139 -6.01 -1.28 -8.01
C GLU A 139 -6.19 0.03 -8.79
N LEU A 140 -6.72 1.06 -8.16
CA LEU A 140 -7.11 2.30 -8.84
C LEU A 140 -6.01 3.37 -8.90
N ALA A 141 -4.87 3.14 -8.27
CA ALA A 141 -3.81 4.15 -8.20
C ALA A 141 -2.42 3.56 -7.99
N LEU A 142 -1.44 4.27 -8.52
CA LEU A 142 -0.04 4.09 -8.17
C LEU A 142 0.35 5.00 -7.01
N TRP A 143 1.40 4.61 -6.30
CA TRP A 143 1.82 5.28 -5.08
C TRP A 143 3.30 5.58 -5.10
N ARG A 144 3.67 6.62 -4.34
CA ARG A 144 5.03 6.75 -3.84
C ARG A 144 5.15 5.93 -2.57
N VAL A 145 6.08 4.98 -2.53
CA VAL A 145 6.21 4.03 -1.43
C VAL A 145 7.51 4.23 -0.67
N ARG A 146 7.43 4.18 0.66
CA ARG A 146 8.57 4.16 1.59
C ARG A 146 8.36 3.04 2.62
N GLY A 147 9.36 2.19 2.81
CA GLY A 147 9.32 1.06 3.73
C GLY A 147 10.29 1.26 4.88
N PHE A 148 9.82 1.02 6.11
CA PHE A 148 10.62 1.14 7.32
C PHE A 148 10.47 -0.10 8.20
N ARG A 149 11.60 -0.53 8.77
CA ARG A 149 11.66 -1.50 9.85
C ARG A 149 11.77 -0.74 11.17
N ASN A 150 10.77 -0.91 12.01
CA ASN A 150 10.64 -0.20 13.28
C ASN A 150 10.79 -1.19 14.44
N LEU A 151 11.20 -0.67 15.60
CA LEU A 151 11.11 -1.41 16.85
C LEU A 151 9.66 -1.77 17.15
N TYR A 152 9.44 -2.94 17.74
CA TYR A 152 8.14 -3.33 18.26
C TYR A 152 8.06 -3.01 19.75
N PHE A 153 6.96 -2.38 20.17
CA PHE A 153 6.74 -2.00 21.56
C PHE A 153 5.63 -2.87 22.17
N GLN A 154 5.80 -3.20 23.44
CA GLN A 154 4.79 -3.84 24.27
C GLN A 154 3.67 -2.85 24.63
N GLU A 155 2.57 -3.34 25.20
CA GLU A 155 1.44 -2.50 25.64
C GLU A 155 1.83 -1.47 26.70
N ASP A 156 2.83 -1.77 27.52
CA ASP A 156 3.39 -0.86 28.53
C ASP A 156 4.37 0.18 27.94
N GLY A 157 4.61 0.14 26.63
CA GLY A 157 5.50 1.07 25.91
C GLY A 157 6.98 0.68 25.95
N THR A 158 7.35 -0.46 26.52
CA THR A 158 8.74 -0.96 26.48
C THR A 158 9.07 -1.60 25.13
N VAL A 159 10.34 -1.50 24.69
CA VAL A 159 10.80 -2.17 23.47
C VAL A 159 10.86 -3.68 23.71
N MET A 160 10.31 -4.46 22.77
CA MET A 160 10.45 -5.90 22.76
C MET A 160 11.69 -6.28 21.93
N ASP A 161 12.74 -6.72 22.61
CA ASP A 161 13.99 -7.10 21.96
C ASP A 161 13.78 -8.22 20.93
N GLY A 162 14.40 -8.05 19.76
CA GLY A 162 14.31 -9.00 18.65
C GLY A 162 12.94 -9.06 17.97
N ALA A 163 12.01 -8.15 18.28
CA ALA A 163 10.73 -8.02 17.59
C ALA A 163 10.63 -6.70 16.83
N TYR A 164 10.05 -6.76 15.62
CA TYR A 164 9.97 -5.63 14.71
C TYR A 164 8.57 -5.45 14.13
N GLY A 165 8.25 -4.20 13.81
CA GLY A 165 7.11 -3.84 12.98
C GLY A 165 7.59 -3.26 11.65
N ILE A 166 7.00 -3.69 10.55
CA ILE A 166 7.22 -3.07 9.24
C ILE A 166 6.13 -2.03 9.00
N SER A 167 6.49 -0.87 8.48
CA SER A 167 5.56 0.12 7.96
C SER A 167 5.86 0.40 6.50
N VAL A 168 4.89 0.17 5.63
CA VAL A 168 4.90 0.56 4.23
C VAL A 168 4.02 1.80 4.11
N ASN A 169 4.64 2.93 3.83
CA ASN A 169 4.01 4.24 3.73
C ASN A 169 3.78 4.59 2.27
N MET A 170 2.51 4.85 1.95
CA MET A 170 2.02 5.24 0.64
C MET A 170 1.65 6.71 0.65
N GLU A 171 2.25 7.44 -0.29
CA GLU A 171 2.12 8.88 -0.44
C GLU A 171 1.88 9.23 -1.90
N ALA A 172 1.48 10.48 -2.15
CA ALA A 172 1.37 11.02 -3.51
C ALA A 172 0.59 10.10 -4.47
N ARG A 173 -0.65 9.76 -4.09
CA ARG A 173 -1.58 8.95 -4.92
C ARG A 173 -1.62 9.48 -6.35
N ASN A 174 -1.34 8.60 -7.30
CA ASN A 174 -1.41 8.86 -8.73
C ASN A 174 -2.49 7.95 -9.35
N PRO A 175 -3.72 8.45 -9.56
CA PRO A 175 -4.80 7.64 -10.11
C PRO A 175 -4.46 7.07 -11.49
N LEU A 176 -4.98 5.87 -11.77
CA LEU A 176 -4.82 5.24 -13.09
C LEU A 176 -5.91 5.66 -14.09
N PHE A 177 -7.01 6.24 -13.61
CA PHE A 177 -8.17 6.59 -14.41
C PHE A 177 -8.64 8.02 -14.13
N VAL A 178 -9.29 8.63 -15.11
CA VAL A 178 -9.84 9.99 -14.99
C VAL A 178 -11.12 9.95 -14.15
N GLY A 179 -11.04 10.50 -12.94
CA GLY A 179 -12.17 10.47 -12.00
C GLY A 179 -12.48 9.03 -11.58
N ASN A 180 -13.74 8.62 -11.71
CA ASN A 180 -14.19 7.24 -11.43
C ASN A 180 -14.50 6.46 -12.71
N ASP A 181 -14.10 6.96 -13.88
CA ASP A 181 -14.39 6.34 -15.18
C ASP A 181 -13.26 5.38 -15.57
N MET A 182 -13.43 4.10 -15.23
CA MET A 182 -12.48 3.01 -15.51
C MET A 182 -12.22 2.78 -17.01
N THR A 183 -12.99 3.41 -17.90
CA THR A 183 -12.79 3.31 -19.35
C THR A 183 -11.81 4.36 -19.87
N LYS A 184 -11.45 5.36 -19.05
CA LYS A 184 -10.59 6.48 -19.42
C LYS A 184 -9.30 6.47 -18.63
N PRO A 185 -8.21 5.89 -19.18
CA PRO A 185 -6.93 5.87 -18.49
C PRO A 185 -6.40 7.30 -18.32
N GLN A 186 -5.76 7.54 -17.19
CA GLN A 186 -4.96 8.73 -16.99
C GLN A 186 -3.69 8.60 -17.84
N VAL A 187 -3.36 9.67 -18.57
CA VAL A 187 -2.22 9.68 -19.49
C VAL A 187 -1.15 10.68 -19.03
N ARG A 188 0.10 10.38 -19.34
CA ARG A 188 1.26 11.24 -19.04
C ARG A 188 2.18 11.28 -20.26
N TRP A 189 2.73 12.45 -20.54
CA TRP A 189 3.84 12.56 -21.50
C TRP A 189 5.07 11.88 -20.92
N GLN A 190 5.65 10.93 -21.67
CA GLN A 190 6.99 10.46 -21.36
C GLN A 190 7.97 11.62 -21.52
N LYS A 191 9.00 11.62 -20.66
CA LYS A 191 10.03 12.63 -20.66
C LYS A 191 11.40 11.98 -20.70
N ASP A 192 12.34 12.60 -21.40
CA ASP A 192 13.72 12.17 -21.42
C ASP A 192 14.47 12.60 -20.14
N ALA A 193 15.78 12.33 -20.09
CA ALA A 193 16.63 12.70 -18.96
C ALA A 193 16.73 14.22 -18.71
N ASN A 194 16.44 15.05 -19.71
CA ASN A 194 16.44 16.50 -19.60
C ASN A 194 15.05 17.05 -19.19
N GLY A 195 14.04 16.19 -19.15
CA GLY A 195 12.66 16.55 -18.84
C GLY A 195 11.83 17.00 -20.06
N ASP A 196 12.39 16.85 -21.26
CA ASP A 196 11.74 17.18 -22.53
C ASP A 196 10.79 16.05 -22.94
N ARG A 197 9.72 16.39 -23.65
CA ARG A 197 8.70 15.42 -24.06
C ARG A 197 9.27 14.46 -25.10
N VAL A 198 8.94 13.18 -24.96
CA VAL A 198 9.29 12.13 -25.91
C VAL A 198 8.03 11.59 -26.57
N GLY A 199 8.10 11.35 -27.88
CA GLY A 199 7.01 10.80 -28.69
C GLY A 199 5.97 11.84 -29.14
N ASP A 200 4.98 11.38 -29.89
CA ASP A 200 3.97 12.24 -30.53
C ASP A 200 2.64 12.31 -29.76
N ALA A 201 2.47 11.49 -28.71
CA ALA A 201 1.28 11.44 -27.88
C ALA A 201 1.62 11.08 -26.42
N PRO A 202 0.80 11.52 -25.44
CA PRO A 202 0.92 11.02 -24.07
C PRO A 202 0.47 9.55 -24.00
N LEU A 203 1.08 8.78 -23.10
CA LEU A 203 0.79 7.37 -22.93
C LEU A 203 0.04 7.11 -21.61
N PRO A 204 -0.74 6.02 -21.52
CA PRO A 204 -1.34 5.60 -20.26
C PRO A 204 -0.29 5.49 -19.14
N VAL A 205 -0.67 5.93 -17.95
CA VAL A 205 0.13 5.71 -16.75
C VAL A 205 0.16 4.22 -16.45
N VAL A 206 1.36 3.65 -16.39
CA VAL A 206 1.61 2.24 -16.05
C VAL A 206 2.56 2.18 -14.85
N PRO A 207 2.49 1.13 -14.01
CA PRO A 207 3.42 0.93 -12.92
C PRO A 207 4.85 0.76 -13.44
N GLY A 208 5.81 1.42 -12.78
CA GLY A 208 7.24 1.16 -13.01
C GLY A 208 7.76 0.01 -12.14
N SER A 209 7.04 -0.35 -11.09
CA SER A 209 7.38 -1.42 -10.16
C SER A 209 6.17 -1.85 -9.33
N TYR A 210 6.30 -2.98 -8.66
CA TYR A 210 5.28 -3.57 -7.78
C TYR A 210 5.92 -3.91 -6.43
N VAL A 211 5.16 -3.79 -5.34
CA VAL A 211 5.52 -4.43 -4.08
C VAL A 211 4.84 -5.78 -4.02
N SER A 212 5.62 -6.82 -3.70
CA SER A 212 5.14 -8.19 -3.51
C SER A 212 5.84 -8.84 -2.32
N VAL A 213 5.27 -9.90 -1.75
CA VAL A 213 5.94 -10.77 -0.78
C VAL A 213 6.32 -12.08 -1.48
N ILE A 214 7.62 -12.30 -1.64
CA ILE A 214 8.17 -13.51 -2.27
C ILE A 214 9.04 -14.20 -1.23
N ASP A 215 8.82 -15.49 -0.98
CA ASP A 215 9.60 -16.27 0.00
C ASP A 215 9.69 -15.64 1.40
N ASN A 216 8.59 -15.04 1.87
CA ASN A 216 8.53 -14.24 3.10
C ASN A 216 9.45 -13.01 3.07
N GLU A 217 9.69 -12.41 1.92
CA GLU A 217 10.41 -11.15 1.78
C GLU A 217 9.56 -10.13 1.04
N VAL A 218 9.32 -8.97 1.66
CA VAL A 218 8.77 -7.80 0.97
C VAL A 218 9.81 -7.37 -0.04
N SER A 219 9.43 -7.34 -1.31
CA SER A 219 10.31 -7.10 -2.46
C SER A 219 9.72 -6.05 -3.39
N LEU A 220 10.60 -5.24 -3.99
CA LEU A 220 10.25 -4.33 -5.08
C LEU A 220 10.57 -5.04 -6.38
N CYS A 221 9.54 -5.39 -7.12
CA CYS A 221 9.65 -6.08 -8.38
C CYS A 221 9.56 -5.07 -9.52
N VAL A 222 10.58 -4.98 -10.36
CA VAL A 222 10.51 -4.28 -11.64
C VAL A 222 10.11 -5.30 -12.69
N GLU A 223 8.96 -5.06 -13.33
CA GLU A 223 8.58 -5.80 -14.53
C GLU A 223 9.69 -5.56 -15.57
N GLN A 224 10.35 -6.63 -16.00
CA GLN A 224 11.16 -6.51 -17.20
C GLN A 224 10.17 -6.21 -18.32
N SER A 225 10.35 -5.08 -19.01
CA SER A 225 9.64 -4.82 -20.25
C SER A 225 9.99 -5.96 -21.22
N ALA A 226 9.17 -7.01 -21.26
CA ALA A 226 8.89 -7.62 -22.53
C ALA A 226 8.37 -6.49 -23.42
N GLU A 227 8.78 -6.45 -24.68
CA GLU A 227 8.20 -5.54 -25.65
C GLU A 227 6.70 -5.88 -25.77
N VAL A 228 5.88 -5.24 -24.93
CA VAL A 228 4.43 -5.39 -24.93
C VAL A 228 3.96 -4.72 -26.21
N SER A 229 3.81 -5.50 -27.27
CA SER A 229 3.07 -5.07 -28.44
C SER A 229 1.63 -4.76 -28.00
N ASP A 230 0.97 -3.78 -28.63
CA ASP A 230 -0.38 -3.30 -28.31
C ASP A 230 -1.48 -4.40 -28.26
N ALA A 231 -1.13 -5.66 -28.57
CA ALA A 231 -1.97 -6.84 -28.46
C ALA A 231 -2.06 -7.47 -27.05
N GLU A 232 -1.18 -7.13 -26.10
CA GLU A 232 -1.05 -7.84 -24.81
C GLU A 232 -1.71 -7.13 -23.60
N MET A 233 -2.68 -6.25 -23.84
CA MET A 233 -3.62 -5.80 -22.79
C MET A 233 -4.69 -6.85 -22.45
N LEU A 234 -4.61 -8.01 -23.11
CA LEU A 234 -5.48 -9.14 -22.97
C LEU A 234 -4.64 -10.40 -22.70
N ASP A 235 -5.15 -11.30 -21.87
CA ASP A 235 -4.50 -12.59 -21.67
C ASP A 235 -4.55 -13.47 -22.95
N SER A 236 -3.95 -14.67 -22.89
CA SER A 236 -3.97 -15.63 -24.01
C SER A 236 -5.37 -16.03 -24.53
N GLN A 237 -6.44 -15.62 -23.82
CA GLN A 237 -7.83 -15.85 -24.16
C GLN A 237 -8.58 -14.56 -24.56
N GLY A 238 -7.90 -13.42 -24.65
CA GLY A 238 -8.51 -12.15 -25.04
C GLY A 238 -9.23 -11.42 -23.91
N ARG A 239 -8.93 -11.71 -22.64
CA ARG A 239 -9.59 -11.10 -21.46
C ARG A 239 -8.78 -9.95 -20.88
N THR A 240 -9.44 -8.87 -20.48
CA THR A 240 -8.78 -7.76 -19.77
C THR A 240 -8.39 -8.17 -18.35
N TRP A 241 -7.35 -7.57 -17.78
CA TRP A 241 -6.92 -7.86 -16.40
C TRP A 241 -8.02 -7.69 -15.34
N SER A 242 -8.90 -6.72 -15.52
CA SER A 242 -10.10 -6.53 -14.70
C SER A 242 -11.14 -7.65 -14.80
N GLN A 243 -11.14 -8.44 -15.87
CA GLN A 243 -11.98 -9.63 -16.02
C GLN A 243 -11.34 -10.84 -15.35
N VAL A 244 -10.02 -10.99 -15.45
CA VAL A 244 -9.27 -12.06 -14.79
C VAL A 244 -9.41 -11.96 -13.27
N LEU A 245 -9.22 -10.76 -12.70
CA LEU A 245 -9.35 -10.52 -11.26
C LEU A 245 -10.76 -10.81 -10.73
N ARG A 246 -11.82 -10.51 -11.50
CA ARG A 246 -13.21 -10.82 -11.11
C ARG A 246 -13.53 -12.31 -11.11
N GLU A 247 -12.93 -13.08 -12.01
CA GLU A 247 -13.13 -14.53 -12.03
C GLU A 247 -12.39 -15.21 -10.88
N GLU A 248 -11.20 -14.72 -10.53
CA GLU A 248 -10.46 -15.19 -9.35
C GLU A 248 -11.19 -14.85 -8.03
N ASP A 249 -11.84 -13.69 -7.96
CA ASP A 249 -12.70 -13.32 -6.83
C ASP A 249 -13.91 -14.26 -6.69
N GLN A 250 -14.54 -14.68 -7.80
CA GLN A 250 -15.63 -15.67 -7.75
C GLN A 250 -15.16 -17.04 -7.26
N VAL A 251 -13.95 -17.45 -7.64
CA VAL A 251 -13.33 -18.69 -7.16
C VAL A 251 -12.99 -18.57 -5.67
N ARG A 252 -12.51 -17.42 -5.22
CA ARG A 252 -12.25 -17.13 -3.80
C ARG A 252 -13.53 -17.10 -2.97
N GLU A 253 -14.59 -16.43 -3.42
CA GLU A 253 -15.90 -16.45 -2.74
C GLU A 253 -16.46 -17.87 -2.61
N ALA A 254 -16.28 -18.71 -3.63
CA ALA A 254 -16.69 -20.12 -3.59
C ALA A 254 -15.87 -20.97 -2.59
N LEU A 255 -14.61 -20.63 -2.36
CA LEU A 255 -13.75 -21.27 -1.36
C LEU A 255 -14.07 -20.83 0.07
N PHE A 256 -14.41 -19.55 0.28
CA PHE A 256 -14.80 -19.01 1.59
C PHE A 256 -16.25 -19.31 1.99
N ALA A 257 -17.12 -19.68 1.05
CA ALA A 257 -18.49 -20.14 1.35
C ALA A 257 -18.56 -21.59 1.86
N GLN A 258 -17.45 -22.34 1.85
CA GLN A 258 -17.38 -23.74 2.29
C GLN A 258 -16.69 -23.93 3.66
N SER A 259 -16.29 -22.84 4.33
CA SER A 259 -15.75 -22.82 5.70
C SER A 259 -16.75 -22.24 6.69
#